data_AF-A0A928WCL2-F1
#
_entry.id   AF-A0A928WCL2-F1
#
_cell.length_a   1.000
_cell.length_b   1.000
_cell.length_c   1.000
_cell.angle_alpha   90.00
_cell.angle_beta   90.00
_cell.angle_gamma   90.00
#
_symmetry.space_group_name_H-M   'P 1'
#
loop_
_entity.id
_entity.type
_entity.pdbx_description
1 polymer ?
#
loop_
_entity_poly.entity_id
_entity_poly.type
_entity_poly.pdbx_seq_one_letter_code
_entity_poly.pdbx_strand_id
1 'polypeptide(L)' 'MSIQDKAEELKLKAEARSEKIEGKIRENLGEFSDDPEAVKEGQEKQEQAKELIDEAESK' A
#
# COMPACT_ATOMS: atom_id res chain seq x y z
N MET A 1 9.09 16.57 16.55
CA MET A 1 8.90 16.30 15.13
C MET A 1 9.56 17.40 14.31
N SER A 2 10.71 17.08 13.73
CA SER A 2 11.47 17.94 12.83
C SER A 2 10.78 18.05 11.46
N ILE A 3 11.23 18.98 10.60
CA ILE A 3 10.77 19.05 9.20
C ILE A 3 11.13 17.76 8.46
N GLN A 4 12.25 17.11 8.82
CA GLN A 4 12.69 15.85 8.23
C GLN A 4 11.72 14.73 8.60
N ASP A 5 11.30 14.64 9.87
CA ASP A 5 10.34 13.64 10.34
C ASP A 5 9.01 13.76 9.59
N LYS A 6 8.52 14.99 9.38
CA LYS A 6 7.30 15.26 8.61
C LYS A 6 7.44 14.89 7.13
N ALA A 7 8.61 15.11 6.55
CA ALA A 7 8.88 14.73 5.16
C ALA A 7 8.92 13.20 5.00
N GLU A 8 9.49 12.49 5.98
CA GLU A 8 9.51 11.03 6.01
C GLU A 8 8.11 10.44 6.20
N GLU A 9 7.31 11.01 7.10
CA GLU A 9 5.90 10.65 7.29
C GLU A 9 5.08 10.82 6.00
N LEU A 10 5.24 11.96 5.30
CA LEU A 10 4.55 12.20 4.04
C LEU A 10 4.99 11.22 2.94
N LYS A 11 6.28 10.87 2.91
CA LYS A 11 6.81 9.87 1.97
C LYS A 11 6.18 8.50 2.23
N LEU A 12 6.19 8.02 3.47
CA LEU A 12 5.58 6.74 3.87
C LEU A 12 4.09 6.70 3.53
N LYS A 13 3.35 7.78 3.81
CA LYS A 13 1.93 7.90 3.44
C LYS A 13 1.69 7.89 1.94
N ALA A 14 2.59 8.46 1.14
CA ALA A 14 2.49 8.43 -0.31
C ALA A 14 2.76 7.02 -0.87
N GLU A 15 3.80 6.33 -0.36
CA GLU A 15 4.12 4.95 -0.71
C GLU A 15 2.96 4.02 -0.36
N ALA A 16 2.41 4.12 0.85
CA ALA A 16 1.23 3.36 1.26
C ALA A 16 0.02 3.57 0.34
N ARG A 17 -0.24 4.81 -0.09
CA ARG A 17 -1.33 5.10 -1.02
C ARG A 17 -1.08 4.46 -2.40
N SER A 18 0.16 4.48 -2.87
CA SER A 18 0.54 3.86 -4.13
C SER A 18 0.32 2.35 -4.09
N GLU A 19 0.87 1.67 -3.07
CA GLU A 19 0.73 0.22 -2.90
C GLU A 19 -0.73 -0.20 -2.77
N LYS A 20 -1.54 0.57 -2.03
CA LYS A 20 -2.99 0.30 -1.91
C LYS A 20 -3.72 0.40 -3.25
N ILE A 21 -3.37 1.38 -4.08
CA ILE A 21 -4.01 1.58 -5.38
C ILE A 21 -3.58 0.45 -6.33
N GLU A 22 -2.28 0.17 -6.41
CA GLU A 22 -1.75 -0.89 -7.25
C GLU A 22 -2.33 -2.25 -6.84
N GLY A 23 -2.37 -2.54 -5.54
CA GLY A 23 -2.95 -3.76 -5.00
C GLY A 23 -4.41 -3.94 -5.39
N LYS A 24 -5.24 -2.89 -5.28
CA LYS A 24 -6.64 -2.94 -5.72
C LYS A 24 -6.79 -3.14 -7.22
N ILE A 25 -5.94 -2.50 -8.03
CA ILE A 25 -5.96 -2.67 -9.48
C ILE A 25 -5.62 -4.12 -9.82
N ARG A 26 -4.57 -4.67 -9.21
CA ARG A 26 -4.13 -6.05 -9.42
C ARG A 26 -5.19 -7.06 -8.98
N GLU A 27 -5.80 -6.84 -7.82
CA GLU A 27 -6.90 -7.67 -7.32
C GLU A 27 -8.09 -7.66 -8.28
N ASN A 28 -8.57 -6.48 -8.68
CA ASN A 28 -9.69 -6.36 -9.62
C ASN A 28 -9.39 -6.98 -10.99
N LEU A 29 -8.16 -6.82 -11.50
CA LEU A 29 -7.75 -7.44 -12.75
C LEU A 29 -7.70 -8.96 -12.62
N GLY A 30 -7.19 -9.47 -11.49
CA GLY A 30 -7.18 -10.90 -11.19
C GLY A 30 -8.57 -11.50 -11.10
N GLU A 31 -9.50 -10.84 -10.40
CA GLU A 31 -10.91 -11.25 -10.35
C GLU A 31 -11.56 -11.25 -11.74
N PHE A 32 -11.26 -10.25 -12.57
CA PHE A 32 -11.80 -10.16 -13.93
C PHE A 32 -11.25 -11.24 -14.87
N SER A 33 -10.02 -11.70 -14.65
CA SER A 33 -9.36 -12.71 -15.49
C SER A 33 -9.33 -14.11 -14.89
N ASP A 34 -10.06 -14.36 -13.79
CA ASP A 34 -10.00 -15.60 -13.02
C ASP A 34 -8.56 -16.01 -12.62
N ASP A 35 -7.70 -15.03 -12.32
CA ASP A 35 -6.30 -15.22 -11.91
C ASP A 35 -6.17 -15.06 -10.37
N PRO A 36 -6.15 -16.17 -9.61
CA PRO A 36 -6.06 -16.13 -8.16
C PRO A 36 -4.70 -15.65 -7.64
N GLU A 37 -3.63 -15.74 -8.44
CA GLU A 37 -2.30 -15.27 -8.04
C GLU A 37 -2.27 -13.73 -8.05
N ALA A 38 -2.85 -13.11 -9.09
CA ALA A 38 -3.04 -11.66 -9.14
C ALA A 38 -3.94 -11.14 -8.00
N VAL A 39 -5.00 -11.86 -7.65
CA VAL A 39 -5.83 -11.53 -6.47
C VAL A 39 -4.99 -11.51 -5.19
N LYS A 40 -4.18 -12.57 -4.98
CA LYS A 40 -3.32 -12.69 -3.79
C LYS A 40 -2.26 -11.59 -3.72
N GLU A 41 -1.55 -11.33 -4.81
CA GLU A 41 -0.58 -10.23 -4.89
C GLU A 41 -1.22 -8.88 -4.60
N GLY A 42 -2.44 -8.67 -5.12
CA GLY A 42 -3.20 -7.45 -4.87
C GLY A 42 -3.56 -7.25 -3.39
N GLN A 43 -3.89 -8.33 -2.70
CA GLN A 43 -4.17 -8.32 -1.26
C GLN A 43 -2.91 -8.11 -0.42
N GLU A 44 -1.80 -8.75 -0.78
CA GLU A 44 -0.50 -8.58 -0.11
C GLU A 44 -0.01 -7.12 -0.19
N LYS A 45 -0.13 -6.48 -1.36
CA LYS A 45 0.18 -5.04 -1.51
C LYS A 45 -0.69 -4.15 -0.64
N GLN A 46 -1.98 -4.49 -0.49
CA GLN A 46 -2.89 -3.75 0.40
C GLN A 46 -2.56 -3.96 1.89
N GLU A 47 -1.96 -5.09 2.26
CA GLU A 47 -1.48 -5.34 3.62
C GLU A 47 -0.18 -4.56 3.91
N GLN A 48 0.79 -4.58 2.98
CA GLN A 48 2.00 -3.75 3.06
C GLN A 48 1.66 -2.25 3.16
N ALA A 49 0.64 -1.80 2.41
CA ALA A 49 0.15 -0.44 2.52
C ALA A 49 -0.36 -0.08 3.93
N LYS A 50 -0.93 -1.04 4.67
CA LYS A 50 -1.34 -0.82 6.08
C LYS A 50 -0.12 -0.72 6.98
N GLU A 51 0.86 -1.61 6.82
CA GLU A 51 2.10 -1.58 7.61
C GLU A 51 2.82 -0.23 7.46
N LEU A 52 2.90 0.31 6.23
CA LEU A 52 3.49 1.62 5.97
C LEU A 52 2.72 2.79 6.61
N ILE A 53 1.38 2.68 6.71
CA ILE A 53 0.56 3.67 7.44
C ILE A 53 0.83 3.56 8.94
N ASP A 54 0.86 2.36 9.48
CA ASP A 54 1.10 2.12 10.90
C ASP A 54 2.51 2.61 11.30
N GLU A 55 3.52 2.41 10.43
CA GLU A 55 4.87 2.98 10.63
C GLU A 55 4.85 4.51 10.60
N ALA A 56 4.12 5.12 9.65
CA ALA A 56 4.02 6.56 9.55
C ALA A 56 3.28 7.19 10.75
N GLU A 57 2.31 6.49 11.33
CA GLU A 57 1.52 6.97 12.48
C GLU A 57 2.17 6.67 13.84
N SER A 58 3.12 5.73 13.88
CA SER A 58 3.89 5.39 15.09
C SER A 58 5.16 6.22 15.28
N LYS A 59 5.53 7.04 14.29
CA LYS A 59 6.71 7.95 14.32
C LYS A 59 6.33 9.37 14.73
#